data_AF-A0A101L5I2-F1
#
_entry.id   AF-A0A101L5I2-F1
#
_cell.length_a   1.000
_cell.length_b   1.000
_cell.length_c   1.000
_cell.angle_alpha   90.00
_cell.angle_beta   90.00
_cell.angle_gamma   90.00
#
_symmetry.space_group_name_H-M   'P 1'
#
loop_
_entity.id
_entity.type
_entity.pdbx_description
1 polymer ?
#
loop_
_entity_poly.entity_id
_entity_poly.type
_entity_poly.pdbx_seq_one_letter_code
_entity_poly.pdbx_strand_id
1 'polypeptide(L)'
;MTEAANGKARISAGERSAGEFPHSLPGLRTEVVLFDSSDQMVQSLGSHDEALRFIESQYPAVDFHVRGNELAISGPAADVPRIMRLLTEVRGLVARGTVITPAVLQQLVSMLRTQSLQNPVEVLTHNILSSRGKTIRPKTLNQKNYVDAIDANTVIFGIGPAGTGKTYLAMAKAVQALQQKEVTRIILTRPAVEAGERLGFLPGTLSDKIDPYLRPLYDALHEMMDPESIPRLIAAGTIEVAPLAYMRGRTLNDAFIILDEAQNTTPEQMKMFLTRLGFGSKMVVTGDVTQVDLPFGTRSGLRIVEEILQDIEDVNFTVLDASDVVRHRLVGDIVNAYSVWDEVQRNRVKHSVARDKRGEQA
;
A
#
# COMPACT_ATOMS: atom_id res chain seq x y z
N MET A 1 -83.86 9.76 -34.77
CA MET A 1 -83.40 11.02 -35.41
C MET A 1 -82.28 11.57 -34.55
N THR A 2 -81.17 11.86 -35.24
CA THR A 2 -80.07 12.78 -34.90
C THR A 2 -78.97 12.32 -33.92
N GLU A 3 -77.76 12.34 -34.48
CA GLU A 3 -76.43 12.16 -33.91
C GLU A 3 -76.05 13.23 -32.88
N ALA A 4 -75.11 12.89 -31.99
CA ALA A 4 -73.85 13.62 -31.86
C ALA A 4 -72.88 12.87 -30.92
N ALA A 5 -71.65 12.73 -31.39
CA ALA A 5 -70.53 12.04 -30.75
C ALA A 5 -69.96 12.82 -29.54
N ASN A 6 -69.44 12.09 -28.54
CA ASN A 6 -68.23 12.53 -27.85
C ASN A 6 -67.51 11.36 -27.16
N GLY A 7 -66.32 11.03 -27.65
CA GLY A 7 -65.44 10.01 -27.08
C GLY A 7 -64.68 10.53 -25.87
N LYS A 8 -64.70 9.78 -24.76
CA LYS A 8 -63.77 9.93 -23.64
C LYS A 8 -62.83 8.72 -23.63
N ALA A 9 -61.63 8.91 -24.16
CA ALA A 9 -60.53 7.97 -24.04
C ALA A 9 -59.85 8.10 -22.66
N ARG A 10 -59.55 6.95 -22.07
CA ARG A 10 -58.85 6.76 -20.79
C ARG A 10 -57.41 7.30 -20.88
N ILE A 11 -56.99 8.06 -19.88
CA ILE A 11 -55.61 8.52 -19.71
C ILE A 11 -54.82 7.38 -19.03
N SER A 12 -53.83 6.82 -19.73
CA SER A 12 -52.84 5.89 -19.17
C SER A 12 -51.71 6.67 -18.50
N ALA A 13 -51.27 6.18 -17.34
CA ALA A 13 -50.16 6.70 -16.56
C ALA A 13 -48.85 6.68 -17.36
N GLY A 14 -48.27 7.86 -17.58
CA GLY A 14 -46.95 8.03 -18.19
C GLY A 14 -45.84 7.91 -17.15
N GLU A 15 -44.80 7.17 -17.53
CA GLU A 15 -43.48 7.11 -16.91
C GLU A 15 -42.93 8.53 -16.67
N ARG A 16 -42.49 8.82 -15.45
CA ARG A 16 -41.78 10.06 -15.14
C ARG A 16 -40.32 9.89 -15.56
N SER A 17 -39.96 10.46 -16.71
CA SER A 17 -38.56 10.63 -17.09
C SER A 17 -37.88 11.60 -16.12
N ALA A 18 -36.62 11.30 -15.78
CA ALA A 18 -35.73 12.16 -15.02
C ALA A 18 -35.72 13.58 -15.61
N GLY A 19 -35.84 14.58 -14.75
CA GLY A 19 -35.92 15.98 -15.15
C GLY A 19 -34.69 16.43 -15.91
N GLU A 20 -34.89 16.86 -17.16
CA GLU A 20 -33.95 17.71 -17.88
C GLU A 20 -33.87 19.06 -17.15
N PHE A 21 -32.68 19.39 -16.63
CA PHE A 21 -32.39 20.71 -16.11
C PHE A 21 -32.36 21.71 -17.27
N PRO A 22 -33.08 22.85 -17.19
CA PRO A 22 -33.03 23.86 -18.23
C PRO A 22 -31.66 24.56 -18.16
N HIS A 23 -30.94 24.57 -19.28
CA HIS A 23 -29.61 25.17 -19.52
C HIS A 23 -28.39 24.27 -19.28
N SER A 24 -28.29 23.14 -19.99
CA SER A 24 -26.97 22.54 -20.24
C SER A 24 -26.23 23.36 -21.31
N LEU A 25 -25.30 24.22 -20.89
CA LEU A 25 -24.33 24.84 -21.79
C LEU A 25 -23.52 23.74 -22.51
N PRO A 26 -23.17 23.89 -23.80
CA PRO A 26 -22.42 22.87 -24.53
C PRO A 26 -21.11 22.53 -23.82
N GLY A 27 -20.92 21.25 -23.47
CA GLY A 27 -19.73 20.76 -22.76
C GLY A 27 -19.82 20.71 -21.23
N LEU A 28 -20.89 21.25 -20.64
CA LEU A 28 -21.19 21.10 -19.22
C LEU A 28 -22.18 19.95 -18.98
N ARG A 29 -21.92 19.16 -17.94
CA ARG A 29 -22.75 18.08 -17.45
C ARG A 29 -23.17 18.42 -16.02
N THR A 30 -24.41 18.11 -15.67
CA THR A 30 -24.94 18.29 -14.32
C THR A 30 -25.49 16.96 -13.83
N GLU A 31 -25.04 16.53 -12.66
CA GLU A 31 -25.54 15.33 -11.98
C GLU A 31 -25.83 15.60 -10.51
N VAL A 32 -26.73 14.80 -9.94
CA VAL A 32 -27.13 14.90 -8.54
C VAL A 32 -26.83 13.57 -7.86
N VAL A 33 -26.11 13.65 -6.74
CA VAL A 33 -25.90 12.53 -5.82
C VAL A 33 -26.88 12.65 -4.68
N LEU A 34 -27.72 11.62 -4.52
CA LEU A 34 -28.60 11.47 -3.37
C LEU A 34 -27.93 10.60 -2.30
N PHE A 35 -27.82 11.13 -1.08
CA PHE A 35 -27.37 10.40 0.09
C PHE A 35 -28.57 9.77 0.82
N ASP A 36 -28.35 8.61 1.43
CA ASP A 36 -29.40 7.85 2.11
C ASP A 36 -29.92 8.58 3.37
N SER A 37 -29.10 9.45 3.94
CA SER A 37 -29.45 10.34 5.06
C SER A 37 -28.54 11.57 5.10
N SER A 38 -28.97 12.61 5.85
CA SER A 38 -28.11 13.76 6.16
C SER A 38 -26.84 13.36 6.92
N ASP A 39 -26.91 12.34 7.77
CA ASP A 39 -25.75 11.84 8.50
C ASP A 39 -24.71 11.20 7.57
N GLN A 40 -25.16 10.36 6.63
CA GLN A 40 -24.27 9.77 5.61
C GLN A 40 -23.63 10.86 4.73
N MET A 41 -24.37 11.92 4.41
CA MET A 41 -23.85 13.05 3.67
C MET A 41 -22.73 13.74 4.43
N VAL A 42 -22.95 14.12 5.70
CA VAL A 42 -21.93 14.76 6.54
C VAL A 42 -20.69 13.87 6.68
N GLN A 43 -20.88 12.56 6.86
CA GLN A 43 -19.77 11.60 6.93
C GLN A 43 -18.99 11.48 5.61
N SER A 44 -19.68 11.58 4.47
CA SER A 44 -19.06 11.50 3.14
C SER A 44 -18.31 12.79 2.77
N LEU A 45 -18.80 13.95 3.20
CA LEU A 45 -18.18 15.26 2.96
C LEU A 45 -17.05 15.57 3.96
N GLY A 46 -16.90 14.76 5.00
CA GLY A 46 -15.88 14.89 6.03
C GLY A 46 -16.19 15.99 7.05
N SER A 47 -15.38 16.05 8.11
CA SER A 47 -15.59 17.03 9.18
C SER A 47 -15.38 18.46 8.64
N HIS A 48 -16.34 19.36 8.87
CA HIS A 48 -16.31 20.74 8.37
C HIS A 48 -16.12 20.86 6.84
N ASP A 49 -16.64 19.88 6.08
CA ASP A 49 -16.54 19.80 4.62
C ASP A 49 -15.11 19.67 4.10
N GLU A 50 -14.17 19.18 4.91
CA GLU A 50 -12.76 19.03 4.51
C GLU A 50 -12.58 18.15 3.26
N ALA A 51 -13.45 17.15 3.10
CA ALA A 51 -13.40 16.20 1.99
C ALA A 51 -13.94 16.86 0.72
N LEU A 52 -15.02 17.65 0.84
CA LEU A 52 -15.56 18.44 -0.26
C LEU A 52 -14.56 19.49 -0.75
N ARG A 53 -13.95 20.26 0.15
CA ARG A 53 -12.92 21.26 -0.20
C ARG A 53 -11.71 20.63 -0.88
N PHE A 54 -11.34 19.42 -0.48
CA PHE A 54 -10.29 18.66 -1.16
C PHE A 54 -10.70 18.36 -2.60
N ILE A 55 -11.92 17.85 -2.84
CA ILE A 55 -12.41 17.56 -4.19
C ILE A 55 -12.47 18.85 -5.03
N GLU A 56 -13.01 19.94 -4.49
CA GLU A 56 -13.04 21.26 -5.15
C GLU A 56 -11.63 21.72 -5.57
N SER A 57 -10.62 21.53 -4.72
CA SER A 57 -9.23 21.88 -5.04
C SER A 57 -8.63 21.07 -6.20
N GLN A 58 -9.11 19.85 -6.42
CA GLN A 58 -8.67 18.98 -7.52
C GLN A 58 -9.44 19.26 -8.82
N TYR A 59 -10.65 19.82 -8.72
CA TYR A 59 -11.55 20.06 -9.85
C TYR A 59 -12.05 21.52 -9.84
N PRO A 60 -11.18 22.52 -10.08
CA PRO A 60 -11.53 23.94 -9.97
C PRO A 60 -12.54 24.43 -11.01
N ALA A 61 -12.83 23.62 -12.04
CA ALA A 61 -13.82 23.92 -13.08
C ALA A 61 -15.20 23.31 -12.78
N VAL A 62 -15.39 22.69 -11.61
CA VAL A 62 -16.64 22.03 -11.22
C VAL A 62 -17.27 22.76 -10.04
N ASP A 63 -18.55 23.08 -10.18
CA ASP A 63 -19.37 23.70 -9.14
C ASP A 63 -20.12 22.63 -8.34
N PHE A 64 -20.13 22.80 -7.01
CA PHE A 64 -20.79 21.91 -6.06
C PHE A 64 -21.88 22.66 -5.30
N HIS A 65 -23.09 22.09 -5.24
CA HIS A 65 -24.20 22.67 -4.50
C HIS A 65 -24.87 21.64 -3.59
N VAL A 66 -24.85 21.91 -2.29
CA VAL A 66 -25.45 21.07 -1.25
C VAL A 66 -26.85 21.57 -0.91
N ARG A 67 -27.85 20.67 -0.96
CA ARG A 67 -29.22 20.97 -0.51
C ARG A 67 -29.84 19.74 0.15
N GLY A 68 -30.07 19.80 1.47
CA GLY A 68 -30.64 18.67 2.21
C GLY A 68 -29.70 17.47 2.23
N ASN A 69 -30.12 16.36 1.64
CA ASN A 69 -29.30 15.16 1.42
C ASN A 69 -28.91 14.98 -0.07
N GLU A 70 -28.95 16.06 -0.85
CA GLU A 70 -28.57 16.08 -2.26
C GLU A 70 -27.31 16.93 -2.48
N LEU A 71 -26.40 16.42 -3.30
CA LEU A 71 -25.25 17.16 -3.82
C LEU A 71 -25.35 17.25 -5.34
N ALA A 72 -25.60 18.45 -5.85
CA ALA A 72 -25.56 18.74 -7.28
C ALA A 72 -24.13 19.12 -7.70
N ILE A 73 -23.71 18.57 -8.83
CA ILE A 73 -22.35 18.68 -9.38
C ILE A 73 -22.48 19.15 -10.83
N SER A 74 -21.92 20.30 -11.15
CA SER A 74 -22.01 20.88 -12.50
C SER A 74 -20.62 21.26 -13.01
N GLY A 75 -20.23 20.80 -14.19
CA GLY A 75 -18.89 21.09 -14.72
C GLY A 75 -18.59 20.36 -16.02
N PRO A 76 -17.32 20.31 -16.46
CA PRO A 76 -16.92 19.66 -17.70
C PRO A 76 -17.38 18.20 -17.77
N ALA A 77 -17.89 17.79 -18.94
CA ALA A 77 -18.40 16.44 -19.16
C ALA A 77 -17.36 15.31 -18.92
N ALA A 78 -16.06 15.64 -18.93
CA ALA A 78 -14.98 14.70 -18.63
C ALA A 78 -14.76 14.48 -17.11
N ASP A 79 -15.10 15.45 -16.28
CA ASP A 79 -14.78 15.46 -14.85
C ASP A 79 -15.95 14.97 -14.00
N VAL A 80 -17.18 15.36 -14.35
CA VAL A 80 -18.39 14.99 -13.59
C VAL A 80 -18.49 13.46 -13.39
N PRO A 81 -18.31 12.60 -14.41
CA PRO A 81 -18.37 11.14 -14.19
C PRO A 81 -17.29 10.60 -13.26
N ARG A 82 -16.10 11.22 -13.23
CA ARG A 82 -15.00 10.82 -12.34
C ARG A 82 -15.34 11.15 -10.88
N ILE A 83 -15.92 12.31 -10.65
CA ILE A 83 -16.38 12.76 -9.34
C ILE A 83 -17.55 11.88 -8.85
N MET A 84 -18.49 11.56 -9.74
CA MET A 84 -19.61 10.67 -9.41
C MET A 84 -19.13 9.27 -9.00
N ARG A 85 -18.14 8.72 -9.72
CA ARG A 85 -17.49 7.46 -9.33
C ARG A 85 -16.80 7.60 -7.97
N LEU A 86 -16.03 8.66 -7.75
CA LEU A 86 -15.38 8.93 -6.46
C LEU A 86 -16.38 8.97 -5.30
N LEU A 87 -17.48 9.71 -5.44
CA LEU A 87 -18.51 9.83 -4.41
C LEU A 87 -19.24 8.51 -4.14
N THR A 88 -19.42 7.68 -5.17
CA THR A 88 -19.98 6.33 -5.02
C THR A 88 -19.08 5.47 -4.14
N GLU A 89 -17.75 5.48 -4.37
CA GLU A 89 -16.80 4.75 -3.55
C GLU A 89 -16.71 5.32 -2.12
N VAL A 90 -16.75 6.66 -1.96
CA VAL A 90 -16.78 7.31 -0.64
C VAL A 90 -18.00 6.85 0.16
N ARG A 91 -19.19 6.78 -0.45
CA ARG A 91 -20.38 6.23 0.21
C ARG A 91 -20.17 4.78 0.64
N GLY A 92 -19.51 3.96 -0.20
CA GLY A 92 -19.14 2.59 0.16
C GLY A 92 -18.19 2.50 1.36
N LEU A 93 -17.21 3.40 1.45
CA LEU A 93 -16.31 3.51 2.61
C LEU A 93 -17.05 3.92 3.89
N VAL A 94 -17.91 4.93 3.80
CA VAL A 94 -18.74 5.41 4.92
C VAL A 94 -19.68 4.32 5.40
N ALA A 95 -20.33 3.59 4.49
CA ALA A 95 -21.21 2.47 4.83
C ALA A 95 -20.49 1.35 5.59
N ARG A 96 -19.16 1.21 5.41
CA ARG A 96 -18.30 0.28 6.16
C ARG A 96 -17.65 0.91 7.40
N GLY A 97 -18.09 2.10 7.82
CA GLY A 97 -17.61 2.78 9.02
C GLY A 97 -16.23 3.44 8.87
N THR A 98 -15.74 3.65 7.64
CA THR A 98 -14.47 4.35 7.43
C THR A 98 -14.66 5.86 7.56
N VAL A 99 -13.87 6.49 8.43
CA VAL A 99 -13.82 7.94 8.55
C VAL A 99 -13.15 8.54 7.31
N ILE A 100 -13.87 9.41 6.61
CA ILE A 100 -13.37 10.09 5.42
C ILE A 100 -12.49 11.26 5.86
N THR A 101 -11.24 11.24 5.40
CA THR A 101 -10.24 12.30 5.61
C THR A 101 -9.61 12.66 4.27
N PRO A 102 -8.95 13.83 4.13
CA PRO A 102 -8.26 14.20 2.90
C PRO A 102 -7.24 13.15 2.44
N ALA A 103 -6.56 12.47 3.38
CA ALA A 103 -5.62 11.40 3.06
C ALA A 103 -6.31 10.16 2.43
N VAL A 104 -7.47 9.76 2.96
CA VAL A 104 -8.26 8.65 2.40
C VAL A 104 -8.77 9.00 1.00
N LEU A 105 -9.26 10.24 0.81
CA LEU A 105 -9.69 10.71 -0.51
C LEU A 105 -8.55 10.73 -1.53
N GLN A 106 -7.38 11.26 -1.15
CA GLN A 106 -6.22 11.31 -2.03
C GLN A 106 -5.83 9.90 -2.49
N GLN A 107 -5.84 8.94 -1.57
CA GLN A 107 -5.54 7.55 -1.84
C GLN A 107 -6.59 6.91 -2.78
N LEU A 108 -7.87 7.14 -2.52
CA LEU A 108 -8.97 6.67 -3.36
C LEU A 108 -8.91 7.25 -4.78
N VAL A 109 -8.66 8.55 -4.91
CA VAL A 109 -8.44 9.21 -6.21
C VAL A 109 -7.27 8.57 -6.95
N SER A 110 -6.18 8.26 -6.25
CA SER A 110 -5.02 7.60 -6.86
C SER A 110 -5.37 6.19 -7.37
N MET A 111 -6.15 5.40 -6.62
CA MET A 111 -6.61 4.07 -7.04
C MET A 111 -7.57 4.14 -8.24
N LEU A 112 -8.45 5.12 -8.26
CA LEU A 112 -9.42 5.30 -9.35
C LEU A 112 -8.76 5.71 -10.67
N ARG A 113 -7.60 6.38 -10.60
CA ARG A 113 -6.79 6.71 -11.80
C ARG A 113 -6.11 5.49 -12.41
N THR A 114 -5.75 4.49 -11.62
CA THR A 114 -5.03 3.29 -12.10
C THR A 114 -5.91 2.21 -12.71
N GLN A 115 -7.22 2.45 -12.89
CA GLN A 115 -8.18 1.55 -13.59
C GLN A 115 -8.06 0.06 -13.22
N SER A 116 -7.88 -0.26 -11.94
CA SER A 116 -7.87 -1.65 -11.52
C SER A 116 -9.28 -2.26 -11.51
N LEU A 117 -9.36 -3.56 -11.80
CA LEU A 117 -10.61 -4.35 -11.77
C LEU A 117 -11.11 -4.65 -10.34
N GLN A 118 -10.32 -4.35 -9.31
CA GLN A 118 -10.63 -4.63 -7.92
C GLN A 118 -11.20 -3.41 -7.20
N ASN A 119 -12.11 -3.65 -6.25
CA ASN A 119 -12.88 -2.62 -5.57
C ASN A 119 -12.00 -1.82 -4.57
N PRO A 120 -11.81 -0.49 -4.75
CA PRO A 120 -11.03 0.34 -3.82
C PRO A 120 -11.55 0.31 -2.37
N VAL A 121 -12.86 0.14 -2.18
CA VAL A 121 -13.46 0.02 -0.85
C VAL A 121 -12.91 -1.19 -0.11
N GLU A 122 -12.70 -2.32 -0.78
CA GLU A 122 -12.16 -3.53 -0.15
C GLU A 122 -10.71 -3.31 0.31
N VAL A 123 -9.88 -2.66 -0.51
CA VAL A 123 -8.50 -2.32 -0.14
C VAL A 123 -8.47 -1.44 1.11
N LEU A 124 -9.25 -0.36 1.09
CA LEU A 124 -9.25 0.64 2.16
C LEU A 124 -9.92 0.16 3.45
N THR A 125 -10.73 -0.89 3.39
CA THR A 125 -11.41 -1.45 4.58
C THR A 125 -10.77 -2.71 5.13
N HIS A 126 -9.71 -3.22 4.48
CA HIS A 126 -8.99 -4.41 4.90
C HIS A 126 -8.05 -4.15 6.09
N ASN A 127 -8.60 -4.07 7.29
CA ASN A 127 -7.81 -3.85 8.50
C ASN A 127 -7.03 -5.10 8.92
N ILE A 128 -5.71 -4.96 9.12
CA ILE A 128 -4.86 -6.06 9.60
C ILE A 128 -4.74 -5.98 11.11
N LEU A 129 -4.31 -4.83 11.63
CA LEU A 129 -4.17 -4.59 13.06
C LEU A 129 -4.69 -3.20 13.41
N SER A 130 -5.27 -3.08 14.59
CA SER A 130 -5.56 -1.80 15.22
C SER A 130 -4.86 -1.78 16.57
N SER A 131 -3.86 -0.91 16.70
CA SER A 131 -3.12 -0.71 17.95
C SER A 131 -3.06 0.78 18.26
N ARG A 132 -3.44 1.16 19.49
CA ARG A 132 -3.33 2.54 20.00
C ARG A 132 -3.96 3.60 19.07
N GLY A 133 -5.10 3.27 18.48
CA GLY A 133 -5.81 4.17 17.55
C GLY A 133 -5.20 4.27 16.15
N LYS A 134 -4.06 3.61 15.88
CA LYS A 134 -3.50 3.46 14.54
C LYS A 134 -3.96 2.13 13.94
N THR A 135 -4.49 2.19 12.73
CA THR A 135 -4.90 1.00 11.98
C THR A 135 -3.91 0.73 10.87
N ILE A 136 -3.32 -0.46 10.87
CA ILE A 136 -2.41 -0.96 9.84
C ILE A 136 -3.26 -1.72 8.82
N ARG A 137 -3.21 -1.27 7.58
CA ARG A 137 -3.97 -1.81 6.44
C ARG A 137 -3.21 -1.59 5.14
N PRO A 138 -3.44 -2.41 4.09
CA PRO A 138 -2.90 -2.11 2.78
C PRO A 138 -3.46 -0.79 2.27
N LYS A 139 -2.61 -0.06 1.57
CA LYS A 139 -2.91 1.26 1.02
C LYS A 139 -2.94 1.32 -0.50
N THR A 140 -2.52 0.26 -1.16
CA THR A 140 -2.61 0.12 -2.61
C THR A 140 -3.16 -1.24 -2.94
N LEU A 141 -3.54 -1.43 -4.21
CA LEU A 141 -4.05 -2.73 -4.64
C LEU A 141 -2.98 -3.82 -4.56
N ASN A 142 -1.73 -3.55 -4.97
CA ASN A 142 -0.68 -4.58 -4.88
C ASN A 142 -0.34 -4.90 -3.42
N GLN A 143 -0.43 -3.91 -2.51
CA GLN A 143 -0.33 -4.18 -1.07
C GLN A 143 -1.46 -5.07 -0.56
N LYS A 144 -2.70 -4.92 -1.05
CA LYS A 144 -3.80 -5.84 -0.72
C LYS A 144 -3.51 -7.23 -1.26
N ASN A 145 -3.17 -7.34 -2.54
CA ASN A 145 -2.83 -8.62 -3.16
C ASN A 145 -1.69 -9.33 -2.40
N TYR A 146 -0.70 -8.57 -1.92
CA TYR A 146 0.37 -9.09 -1.08
C TYR A 146 -0.13 -9.65 0.25
N VAL A 147 -1.02 -8.92 0.93
CA VAL A 147 -1.63 -9.35 2.19
C VAL A 147 -2.50 -10.60 1.97
N ASP A 148 -3.31 -10.62 0.92
CA ASP A 148 -4.14 -11.77 0.55
C ASP A 148 -3.27 -12.99 0.20
N ALA A 149 -2.15 -12.78 -0.49
CA ALA A 149 -1.18 -13.83 -0.79
C ALA A 149 -0.52 -14.39 0.47
N ILE A 150 -0.23 -13.54 1.47
CA ILE A 150 0.23 -13.98 2.79
C ILE A 150 -0.78 -14.91 3.42
N ASP A 151 -2.08 -14.64 3.31
CA ASP A 151 -3.10 -15.52 3.89
C ASP A 151 -3.21 -16.85 3.13
N ALA A 152 -3.18 -16.80 1.80
CA ALA A 152 -3.45 -17.95 0.94
C ALA A 152 -2.28 -18.94 0.77
N ASN A 153 -1.03 -18.55 1.08
CA ASN A 153 0.15 -19.37 0.77
C ASN A 153 1.06 -19.61 2.00
N THR A 154 1.86 -20.67 1.99
CA THR A 154 2.81 -20.98 3.07
C THR A 154 4.11 -20.20 2.94
N VAL A 155 4.61 -19.98 1.72
CA VAL A 155 5.84 -19.22 1.46
C VAL A 155 5.53 -18.05 0.53
N ILE A 156 5.84 -16.83 0.96
CA ILE A 156 5.57 -15.62 0.17
C ILE A 156 6.84 -14.80 -0.01
N PHE A 157 7.12 -14.39 -1.23
CA PHE A 157 8.17 -13.45 -1.58
C PHE A 157 7.55 -12.08 -1.87
N GLY A 158 7.77 -11.11 -1.00
CA GLY A 158 7.42 -9.71 -1.20
C GLY A 158 8.60 -8.93 -1.77
N ILE A 159 8.61 -8.70 -3.08
CA ILE A 159 9.73 -8.07 -3.78
C ILE A 159 9.32 -6.66 -4.20
N GLY A 160 10.12 -5.65 -3.85
CA GLY A 160 9.88 -4.30 -4.37
C GLY A 160 10.70 -3.22 -3.67
N PRO A 161 10.56 -1.95 -4.11
CA PRO A 161 11.32 -0.83 -3.58
C PRO A 161 11.18 -0.58 -2.07
N ALA A 162 12.09 0.21 -1.50
CA ALA A 162 11.95 0.68 -0.13
C ALA A 162 10.71 1.57 0.05
N GLY A 163 9.93 1.30 1.10
CA GLY A 163 8.72 2.09 1.43
C GLY A 163 7.43 1.62 0.76
N THR A 164 7.44 0.51 0.01
CA THR A 164 6.23 -0.14 -0.52
C THR A 164 5.41 -0.89 0.53
N GLY A 165 5.93 -1.02 1.76
CA GLY A 165 5.24 -1.67 2.87
C GLY A 165 5.45 -3.17 2.99
N LYS A 166 6.27 -3.82 2.14
CA LYS A 166 6.55 -5.28 2.17
C LYS A 166 6.81 -5.83 3.58
N THR A 167 7.88 -5.38 4.24
CA THR A 167 8.26 -5.87 5.57
C THR A 167 7.23 -5.47 6.64
N TYR A 168 6.71 -4.24 6.54
CA TYR A 168 5.77 -3.70 7.53
C TYR A 168 4.43 -4.46 7.53
N LEU A 169 3.87 -4.74 6.35
CA LEU A 169 2.61 -5.49 6.22
C LEU A 169 2.81 -6.97 6.59
N ALA A 170 3.95 -7.57 6.25
CA ALA A 170 4.31 -8.93 6.69
C ALA A 170 4.35 -9.03 8.21
N MET A 171 5.00 -8.08 8.88
CA MET A 171 5.07 -8.03 10.34
C MET A 171 3.69 -7.82 10.98
N ALA A 172 2.84 -6.98 10.37
CA ALA A 172 1.47 -6.81 10.84
C ALA A 172 0.67 -8.13 10.77
N LYS A 173 0.85 -8.91 9.70
CA LYS A 173 0.24 -10.25 9.58
C LYS A 173 0.82 -11.25 10.57
N ALA A 174 2.13 -11.21 10.84
CA ALA A 174 2.75 -12.05 11.86
C ALA A 174 2.19 -11.78 13.26
N VAL A 175 2.06 -10.51 13.63
CA VAL A 175 1.49 -10.10 14.92
C VAL A 175 0.00 -10.46 15.00
N GLN A 176 -0.77 -10.30 13.91
CA GLN A 176 -2.16 -10.74 13.84
C GLN A 176 -2.28 -12.26 14.08
N ALA A 177 -1.49 -13.07 13.38
CA ALA A 177 -1.49 -14.53 13.52
C ALA A 177 -1.13 -14.97 14.95
N LEU A 178 -0.17 -14.28 15.59
CA LEU A 178 0.18 -14.54 16.99
C LEU A 178 -0.97 -14.19 17.95
N GLN A 179 -1.62 -13.04 17.77
CA GLN A 179 -2.76 -12.62 18.62
C GLN A 179 -3.97 -13.55 18.45
N GLN A 180 -4.19 -14.06 17.24
CA GLN A 180 -5.24 -15.02 16.91
C GLN A 180 -4.89 -16.47 17.28
N LYS A 181 -3.67 -16.70 17.81
CA LYS A 181 -3.15 -18.02 18.21
C LYS A 181 -3.05 -19.02 17.05
N GLU A 182 -2.94 -18.53 15.82
CA GLU A 182 -2.68 -19.36 14.64
C GLU A 182 -1.23 -19.86 14.65
N VAL A 183 -0.32 -19.05 15.18
CA VAL A 183 1.06 -19.41 15.45
C VAL A 183 1.40 -19.17 16.92
N THR A 184 2.41 -19.87 17.41
CA THR A 184 2.89 -19.75 18.80
C THR A 184 4.04 -18.77 18.95
N ARG A 185 4.72 -18.43 17.85
CA ARG A 185 5.89 -17.55 17.86
C ARG A 185 6.09 -16.79 16.55
N ILE A 186 6.77 -15.65 16.63
CA ILE A 186 7.24 -14.86 15.50
C ILE A 186 8.76 -14.90 15.48
N ILE A 187 9.35 -15.14 14.31
CA ILE A 187 10.80 -15.11 14.11
C ILE A 187 11.11 -14.09 13.03
N LEU A 188 11.77 -13.00 13.40
CA LEU A 188 12.22 -11.95 12.49
C LEU A 188 13.72 -12.09 12.29
N THR A 189 14.15 -12.23 11.04
CA THR A 189 15.56 -12.41 10.72
C THR A 189 15.99 -11.54 9.56
N ARG A 190 17.26 -11.12 9.60
CA ARG A 190 17.92 -10.32 8.57
C ARG A 190 19.32 -10.87 8.31
N PRO A 191 19.82 -10.93 7.07
CA PRO A 191 21.21 -11.28 6.81
C PRO A 191 22.12 -10.18 7.34
N ALA A 192 23.22 -10.58 7.99
CA ALA A 192 24.27 -9.64 8.35
C ALA A 192 25.11 -9.35 7.09
N VAL A 193 24.99 -8.14 6.56
CA VAL A 193 25.82 -7.68 5.44
C VAL A 193 26.53 -6.40 5.85
N GLU A 194 27.84 -6.37 5.59
CA GLU A 194 28.73 -5.24 5.87
C GLU A 194 28.49 -4.14 4.82
N ALA A 195 27.35 -3.47 4.89
CA ALA A 195 27.08 -2.31 4.05
C ALA A 195 27.80 -1.09 4.65
N GLY A 196 28.97 -0.76 4.10
CA GLY A 196 29.68 0.50 4.36
C GLY A 196 30.73 0.46 5.49
N GLU A 197 30.38 -0.02 6.68
CA GLU A 197 31.31 -0.18 7.81
C GLU A 197 31.54 -1.67 8.09
N ARG A 198 32.80 -2.11 8.25
CA ARG A 198 33.07 -3.51 8.62
C ARG A 198 32.50 -3.75 10.01
N LEU A 199 31.76 -4.85 10.19
CA LEU A 199 31.12 -5.22 11.46
C LEU A 199 32.13 -5.26 12.63
N GLY A 200 33.42 -5.43 12.30
CA GLY A 200 34.54 -5.38 13.22
C GLY A 200 34.78 -4.05 13.97
N PHE A 201 34.29 -2.90 13.49
CA PHE A 201 34.62 -1.57 14.04
C PHE A 201 33.69 -1.05 15.14
N LEU A 202 32.49 -1.62 15.32
CA LEU A 202 31.60 -1.23 16.41
C LEU A 202 32.11 -1.79 17.75
N PRO A 203 32.34 -0.97 18.80
CA PRO A 203 32.77 -1.47 20.10
C PRO A 203 31.63 -2.26 20.77
N GLY A 204 31.96 -3.33 21.52
CA GLY A 204 30.99 -4.13 22.28
C GLY A 204 30.98 -5.62 21.94
N THR A 205 29.98 -6.32 22.47
CA THR A 205 29.75 -7.75 22.21
C THR A 205 29.30 -7.99 20.77
N LEU A 206 29.33 -9.25 20.29
CA LEU A 206 28.81 -9.59 18.97
C LEU A 206 27.33 -9.19 18.81
N SER A 207 26.56 -9.22 19.90
CA SER A 207 25.17 -8.76 19.91
C SER A 207 25.08 -7.26 19.68
N ASP A 208 25.90 -6.46 20.36
CA ASP A 208 25.92 -4.99 20.23
C ASP A 208 26.30 -4.54 18.82
N LYS A 209 27.09 -5.35 18.11
CA LYS A 209 27.50 -5.10 16.72
C LYS A 209 26.38 -5.35 15.71
N ILE A 210 25.46 -6.26 16.02
CA ILE A 210 24.38 -6.68 15.11
C ILE A 210 23.09 -5.89 15.39
N ASP A 211 22.91 -5.42 16.62
CA ASP A 211 21.72 -4.68 17.07
C ASP A 211 21.30 -3.50 16.15
N PRO A 212 22.22 -2.66 15.62
CA PRO A 212 21.84 -1.58 14.71
C PRO A 212 21.11 -2.05 13.44
N TYR A 213 21.44 -3.24 12.93
CA TYR A 213 20.82 -3.81 11.73
C TYR A 213 19.44 -4.40 12.01
N LEU A 214 19.18 -4.79 13.26
CA LEU A 214 17.90 -5.37 13.68
C LEU A 214 16.94 -4.29 14.23
N ARG A 215 17.45 -3.11 14.60
CA ARG A 215 16.66 -2.01 15.17
C ARG A 215 15.39 -1.63 14.39
N PRO A 216 15.39 -1.55 13.04
CA PRO A 216 14.15 -1.25 12.30
C PRO A 216 13.02 -2.27 12.54
N LEU A 217 13.36 -3.54 12.83
CA LEU A 217 12.37 -4.57 13.16
C LEU A 217 11.81 -4.36 14.57
N TYR A 218 12.63 -3.94 15.54
CA TYR A 218 12.15 -3.56 16.88
C TYR A 218 11.23 -2.34 16.83
N ASP A 219 11.61 -1.32 16.06
CA ASP A 219 10.81 -0.10 15.89
C ASP A 219 9.42 -0.42 15.32
N ALA A 220 9.36 -1.28 14.29
CA ALA A 220 8.10 -1.73 13.71
C ALA A 220 7.22 -2.50 14.70
N LEU A 221 7.81 -3.37 15.55
CA LEU A 221 7.05 -4.07 16.60
C LEU A 221 6.43 -3.09 17.61
N HIS A 222 7.15 -2.03 17.98
CA HIS A 222 6.65 -0.99 18.90
C HIS A 222 5.45 -0.21 18.35
N GLU A 223 5.28 -0.16 17.03
CA GLU A 223 4.07 0.42 16.42
C GLU A 223 2.88 -0.54 16.43
N MET A 224 3.13 -1.85 16.42
CA MET A 224 2.12 -2.90 16.27
C MET A 224 1.61 -3.44 17.61
N MET A 225 2.42 -3.38 18.65
CA MET A 225 2.17 -4.02 19.94
C MET A 225 2.38 -3.04 21.10
N ASP A 226 1.85 -3.39 22.28
CA ASP A 226 2.15 -2.61 23.48
C ASP A 226 3.63 -2.74 23.86
N PRO A 227 4.38 -1.63 23.99
CA PRO A 227 5.80 -1.63 24.33
C PRO A 227 6.15 -2.35 25.62
N GLU A 228 5.23 -2.40 26.60
CA GLU A 228 5.44 -3.16 27.83
C GLU A 228 5.38 -4.68 27.63
N SER A 229 4.68 -5.14 26.60
CA SER A 229 4.55 -6.57 26.28
C SER A 229 5.76 -7.10 25.51
N ILE A 230 6.39 -6.26 24.68
CA ILE A 230 7.47 -6.67 23.76
C ILE A 230 8.66 -7.29 24.51
N PRO A 231 9.25 -6.66 25.56
CA PRO A 231 10.35 -7.27 26.30
C PRO A 231 9.99 -8.61 26.93
N ARG A 232 8.75 -8.78 27.39
CA ARG A 232 8.28 -10.05 27.98
C ARG A 232 8.18 -11.15 26.92
N LEU A 233 7.65 -10.83 25.74
CA LEU A 233 7.52 -11.77 24.62
C LEU A 233 8.88 -12.17 24.04
N ILE A 234 9.83 -11.24 23.99
CA ILE A 234 11.21 -11.52 23.60
C ILE A 234 11.89 -12.43 24.61
N ALA A 235 11.80 -12.09 25.91
CA ALA A 235 12.39 -12.91 26.97
C ALA A 235 11.81 -14.34 27.03
N ALA A 236 10.52 -14.49 26.70
CA ALA A 236 9.85 -15.79 26.60
C ALA A 236 10.18 -16.56 25.31
N GLY A 237 10.86 -15.95 24.33
CA GLY A 237 11.12 -16.53 23.01
C GLY A 237 9.88 -16.61 22.11
N THR A 238 8.78 -15.97 22.49
CA THR A 238 7.57 -15.84 21.66
C THR A 238 7.83 -14.93 20.46
N ILE A 239 8.64 -13.89 20.63
CA ILE A 239 9.15 -13.07 19.52
C ILE A 239 10.68 -13.19 19.53
N GLU A 240 11.24 -13.65 18.43
CA GLU A 240 12.68 -13.76 18.25
C GLU A 240 13.12 -12.78 17.16
N VAL A 241 14.09 -11.92 17.45
CA VAL A 241 14.72 -11.04 16.46
C VAL A 241 16.21 -11.41 16.43
N ALA A 242 16.65 -12.05 15.35
CA ALA A 242 17.98 -12.67 15.29
C ALA A 242 18.58 -12.61 13.88
N PRO A 243 19.91 -12.66 13.73
CA PRO A 243 20.53 -12.70 12.40
C PRO A 243 20.32 -14.06 11.73
N LEU A 244 20.35 -14.07 10.39
CA LEU A 244 20.07 -15.26 9.57
C LEU A 244 20.88 -16.51 9.93
N ALA A 245 22.11 -16.33 10.40
CA ALA A 245 22.98 -17.43 10.81
C ALA A 245 22.37 -18.31 11.92
N TYR A 246 21.51 -17.74 12.76
CA TYR A 246 20.87 -18.44 13.89
C TYR A 246 19.75 -19.39 13.43
N MET A 247 19.37 -19.33 12.16
CA MET A 247 18.37 -20.25 11.58
C MET A 247 18.97 -21.63 11.26
N ARG A 248 20.30 -21.75 11.20
CA ARG A 248 20.99 -22.97 10.80
C ARG A 248 20.65 -24.14 11.73
N GLY A 249 20.28 -25.28 11.14
CA GLY A 249 20.01 -26.51 11.88
C GLY A 249 18.68 -26.54 12.64
N ARG A 250 17.84 -25.51 12.48
CA ARG A 250 16.52 -25.45 13.13
C ARG A 250 15.42 -26.05 12.25
N THR A 251 14.35 -26.49 12.90
CA THR A 251 13.05 -26.71 12.24
C THR A 251 12.06 -25.80 12.94
N LEU A 252 11.41 -24.96 12.15
CA LEU A 252 10.58 -23.87 12.66
C LEU A 252 9.12 -24.28 12.53
N ASN A 253 8.60 -25.02 13.52
CA ASN A 253 7.18 -25.35 13.63
C ASN A 253 6.38 -24.23 14.32
N ASP A 254 5.09 -24.17 14.03
CA ASP A 254 4.07 -23.29 14.64
C ASP A 254 4.52 -21.82 14.74
N ALA A 255 5.18 -21.33 13.69
CA ALA A 255 5.85 -20.04 13.67
C ALA A 255 5.50 -19.20 12.44
N PHE A 256 5.44 -17.89 12.63
CA PHE A 256 5.46 -16.93 11.53
C PHE A 256 6.89 -16.40 11.39
N ILE A 257 7.55 -16.72 10.28
CA ILE A 257 8.96 -16.37 10.05
C ILE A 257 9.06 -15.31 8.96
N ILE A 258 9.79 -14.23 9.22
CA ILE A 258 10.06 -13.17 8.26
C ILE A 258 11.57 -13.06 8.03
N LEU A 259 12.01 -13.20 6.78
CA LEU A 259 13.36 -12.88 6.34
C LEU A 259 13.34 -11.53 5.62
N ASP A 260 13.86 -10.49 6.27
CA ASP A 260 13.97 -9.16 5.71
C ASP A 260 15.32 -8.91 5.02
N GLU A 261 15.35 -7.96 4.08
CA GLU A 261 16.47 -7.68 3.18
C GLU A 261 17.04 -8.94 2.49
N ALA A 262 16.15 -9.80 1.99
CA ALA A 262 16.55 -11.07 1.41
C ALA A 262 17.44 -10.93 0.16
N GLN A 263 17.47 -9.76 -0.50
CA GLN A 263 18.40 -9.50 -1.60
C GLN A 263 19.88 -9.64 -1.18
N ASN A 264 20.14 -9.50 0.11
CA ASN A 264 21.44 -9.59 0.76
C ASN A 264 21.79 -11.02 1.23
N THR A 265 21.11 -12.03 0.67
CA THR A 265 21.43 -13.44 0.89
C THR A 265 22.11 -14.07 -0.32
N THR A 266 22.97 -15.07 -0.10
CA THR A 266 23.45 -15.96 -1.17
C THR A 266 22.42 -17.06 -1.48
N PRO A 267 22.52 -17.76 -2.62
CA PRO A 267 21.65 -18.90 -2.93
C PRO A 267 21.69 -20.00 -1.87
N GLU A 268 22.86 -20.28 -1.31
CA GLU A 268 23.05 -21.27 -0.24
C GLU A 268 22.35 -20.83 1.05
N GLN A 269 22.40 -19.54 1.38
CA GLN A 269 21.71 -19.00 2.55
C GLN A 269 20.19 -19.01 2.37
N MET A 270 19.70 -18.66 1.17
CA MET A 270 18.28 -18.74 0.83
C MET A 270 17.77 -20.19 0.93
N LYS A 271 18.48 -21.14 0.33
CA LYS A 271 18.16 -22.58 0.44
C LYS A 271 18.22 -23.06 1.89
N MET A 272 19.23 -22.63 2.66
CA MET A 272 19.35 -22.97 4.08
C MET A 272 18.13 -22.49 4.85
N PHE A 273 17.70 -21.24 4.63
CA PHE A 273 16.55 -20.63 5.29
C PHE A 273 15.22 -21.32 4.94
N LEU A 274 14.91 -21.47 3.65
CA LEU A 274 13.64 -22.04 3.20
C LEU A 274 13.46 -23.49 3.67
N THR A 275 14.56 -24.25 3.76
CA THR A 275 14.53 -25.63 4.29
C THR A 275 14.38 -25.71 5.82
N ARG A 276 14.24 -24.58 6.54
CA ARG A 276 13.90 -24.58 7.98
C ARG A 276 12.40 -24.60 8.22
N LEU A 277 11.56 -24.47 7.19
CA LEU A 277 10.11 -24.49 7.30
C LEU A 277 9.64 -25.79 7.98
N GLY A 278 8.87 -25.63 9.06
CA GLY A 278 8.22 -26.72 9.78
C GLY A 278 6.71 -26.72 9.59
N PHE A 279 6.03 -27.65 10.26
CA PHE A 279 4.57 -27.74 10.23
C PHE A 279 3.92 -26.57 10.97
N GLY A 280 2.72 -26.16 10.52
CA GLY A 280 1.96 -25.07 11.15
C GLY A 280 2.63 -23.70 11.03
N SER A 281 3.59 -23.55 10.11
CA SER A 281 4.39 -22.34 9.96
C SER A 281 4.16 -21.65 8.63
N LYS A 282 4.45 -20.35 8.61
CA LYS A 282 4.39 -19.50 7.42
C LYS A 282 5.69 -18.72 7.28
N MET A 283 6.20 -18.60 6.06
CA MET A 283 7.42 -17.84 5.74
C MET A 283 7.11 -16.68 4.81
N VAL A 284 7.58 -15.49 5.19
CA VAL A 284 7.55 -14.32 4.31
C VAL A 284 8.96 -13.81 4.11
N VAL A 285 9.40 -13.76 2.86
CA VAL A 285 10.73 -13.29 2.45
C VAL A 285 10.56 -11.94 1.77
N THR A 286 11.14 -10.89 2.34
CA THR A 286 11.01 -9.52 1.81
C THR A 286 12.35 -9.00 1.32
N GLY A 287 12.36 -8.30 0.19
CA GLY A 287 13.59 -7.71 -0.33
C GLY A 287 13.40 -6.79 -1.51
N ASP A 288 14.48 -6.13 -1.90
CA ASP A 288 14.56 -5.28 -3.08
C ASP A 288 15.71 -5.74 -3.97
N VAL A 289 15.37 -6.38 -5.09
CA VAL A 289 16.38 -6.91 -6.03
C VAL A 289 17.25 -5.82 -6.66
N THR A 290 16.91 -4.54 -6.53
CA THR A 290 17.71 -3.41 -7.02
C THR A 290 18.77 -2.92 -6.02
N GLN A 291 18.66 -3.28 -4.74
CA GLN A 291 19.52 -2.82 -3.65
C GLN A 291 20.38 -3.96 -3.07
N VAL A 292 21.18 -4.60 -3.92
CA VAL A 292 22.05 -5.72 -3.51
C VAL A 292 23.37 -5.20 -2.96
N ASP A 293 23.62 -5.43 -1.67
CA ASP A 293 24.84 -5.03 -0.95
C ASP A 293 25.88 -6.17 -0.86
N LEU A 294 25.71 -7.23 -1.64
CA LEU A 294 26.63 -8.38 -1.65
C LEU A 294 27.97 -8.02 -2.30
N PRO A 295 29.09 -8.67 -1.89
CA PRO A 295 30.38 -8.49 -2.54
C PRO A 295 30.31 -8.72 -4.05
N PHE A 296 31.05 -7.89 -4.80
CA PHE A 296 31.05 -7.90 -6.25
C PHE A 296 31.26 -9.30 -6.84
N GLY A 297 30.40 -9.71 -7.77
CA GLY A 297 30.40 -11.04 -8.40
C GLY A 297 29.54 -12.09 -7.70
N THR A 298 29.06 -11.83 -6.48
CA THR A 298 28.13 -12.73 -5.79
C THR A 298 26.71 -12.52 -6.33
N ARG A 299 26.05 -13.59 -6.76
CA ARG A 299 24.64 -13.54 -7.16
C ARG A 299 23.74 -13.52 -5.92
N SER A 300 22.71 -12.68 -5.96
CA SER A 300 21.68 -12.65 -4.91
C SER A 300 20.82 -13.92 -4.95
N GLY A 301 20.62 -14.54 -3.79
CA GLY A 301 19.70 -15.66 -3.61
C GLY A 301 18.27 -15.30 -3.95
N LEU A 302 17.83 -14.06 -3.65
CA LEU A 302 16.48 -13.59 -3.97
C LEU A 302 16.21 -13.52 -5.48
N ARG A 303 17.21 -13.14 -6.30
CA ARG A 303 17.03 -13.12 -7.76
C ARG A 303 16.95 -14.53 -8.35
N ILE A 304 17.76 -15.45 -7.83
CA ILE A 304 17.82 -16.82 -8.36
C ILE A 304 16.60 -17.62 -7.90
N VAL A 305 16.11 -17.42 -6.68
CA VAL A 305 15.02 -18.23 -6.12
C VAL A 305 13.70 -18.05 -6.87
N GLU A 306 13.48 -16.88 -7.47
CA GLU A 306 12.33 -16.62 -8.35
C GLU A 306 12.31 -17.58 -9.54
N GLU A 307 13.45 -17.77 -10.21
CA GLU A 307 13.57 -18.72 -11.34
C GLU A 307 13.40 -20.18 -10.89
N ILE A 308 13.78 -20.52 -9.65
CA ILE A 308 13.78 -21.91 -9.15
C ILE A 308 12.40 -22.32 -8.62
N LEU A 309 11.68 -21.43 -7.93
CA LEU A 309 10.47 -21.79 -7.18
C LEU A 309 9.16 -21.29 -7.81
N GLN A 310 9.19 -20.65 -8.98
CA GLN A 310 8.00 -20.10 -9.64
C GLN A 310 6.84 -21.09 -9.84
N ASP A 311 7.16 -22.38 -10.03
CA ASP A 311 6.19 -23.43 -10.37
C ASP A 311 5.82 -24.31 -9.15
N ILE A 312 6.26 -23.93 -7.95
CA ILE A 312 5.96 -24.67 -6.72
C ILE A 312 4.63 -24.20 -6.14
N GLU A 313 3.69 -25.14 -5.97
CA GLU A 313 2.43 -24.88 -5.28
C GLU A 313 2.68 -24.36 -3.85
N ASP A 314 1.81 -23.46 -3.38
CA ASP A 314 1.90 -22.87 -2.03
C ASP A 314 3.10 -21.93 -1.82
N VAL A 315 3.80 -21.59 -2.91
CA VAL A 315 4.80 -20.52 -3.00
C VAL A 315 4.24 -19.38 -3.86
N ASN A 316 4.28 -18.15 -3.36
CA ASN A 316 3.82 -16.98 -4.10
C ASN A 316 4.90 -15.90 -4.21
N PHE A 317 5.00 -15.29 -5.39
CA PHE A 317 5.80 -14.09 -5.63
C PHE A 317 4.88 -12.89 -5.86
N THR A 318 4.93 -11.91 -4.96
CA THR A 318 4.23 -10.65 -5.11
C THR A 318 5.22 -9.52 -5.34
N VAL A 319 5.11 -8.87 -6.50
CA VAL A 319 5.92 -7.72 -6.88
C VAL A 319 5.18 -6.43 -6.51
N LEU A 320 5.82 -5.59 -5.71
CA LEU A 320 5.41 -4.23 -5.40
C LEU A 320 6.30 -3.26 -6.17
N ASP A 321 5.73 -2.15 -6.62
CA ASP A 321 6.43 -1.16 -7.45
C ASP A 321 6.44 0.25 -6.82
N ALA A 322 6.94 1.23 -7.56
CA ALA A 322 7.02 2.61 -7.09
C ALA A 322 5.66 3.25 -6.77
N SER A 323 4.58 2.78 -7.40
CA SER A 323 3.21 3.24 -7.12
C SER A 323 2.69 2.76 -5.76
N ASP A 324 3.32 1.72 -5.19
CA ASP A 324 3.00 1.19 -3.86
C ASP A 324 3.70 1.95 -2.73
N VAL A 325 4.55 2.93 -3.05
CA VAL A 325 5.29 3.70 -2.04
C VAL A 325 4.37 4.74 -1.40
N VAL A 326 3.89 4.43 -0.19
CA VAL A 326 3.03 5.34 0.56
C VAL A 326 3.79 6.00 1.69
N ARG A 327 4.36 7.18 1.39
CA ARG A 327 5.10 8.02 2.33
C ARG A 327 4.34 9.30 2.62
N HIS A 328 4.76 9.99 3.68
CA HIS A 328 4.26 11.34 3.95
C HIS A 328 4.55 12.26 2.76
N ARG A 329 3.59 13.14 2.41
CA ARG A 329 3.67 14.06 1.25
C ARG A 329 5.02 14.79 1.17
N LEU A 330 5.47 15.34 2.30
CA LEU A 330 6.74 16.07 2.40
C LEU A 330 7.96 15.23 2.01
N VAL A 331 7.96 13.92 2.30
CA VAL A 331 9.06 13.02 1.89
C VAL A 331 9.06 12.88 0.38
N GLY A 332 7.90 12.78 -0.26
CA GLY A 332 7.76 12.80 -1.71
C GLY A 332 8.28 14.11 -2.31
N ASP A 333 7.91 15.26 -1.72
CA ASP A 333 8.36 16.59 -2.16
C ASP A 333 9.89 16.71 -2.07
N ILE A 334 10.49 16.22 -0.97
CA ILE A 334 11.96 16.20 -0.79
C ILE A 334 12.62 15.30 -1.83
N VAL A 335 12.15 14.07 -2.03
CA VAL A 335 12.73 13.13 -3.01
C VAL A 335 12.65 13.70 -4.42
N ASN A 336 11.55 14.34 -4.78
CA ASN A 336 11.38 14.99 -6.07
C ASN A 336 12.36 16.17 -6.24
N ALA A 337 12.54 17.00 -5.20
CA ALA A 337 13.50 18.10 -5.24
C ALA A 337 14.95 17.62 -5.47
N TYR A 338 15.35 16.52 -4.82
CA TYR A 338 16.66 15.90 -5.05
C TYR A 338 16.77 15.28 -6.45
N SER A 339 15.73 14.61 -6.93
CA SER A 339 15.73 13.99 -8.26
C SER A 339 15.92 15.03 -9.38
N VAL A 340 15.22 16.17 -9.28
CA VAL A 340 15.37 17.31 -10.18
C VAL A 340 16.78 17.88 -10.10
N TRP A 341 17.32 18.04 -8.89
CA TRP A 341 18.69 18.53 -8.71
C TRP A 341 19.74 17.58 -9.34
N ASP A 342 19.63 16.27 -9.12
CA ASP A 342 20.53 15.26 -9.68
C ASP A 342 20.47 15.19 -11.21
N GLU A 343 19.30 15.39 -11.80
CA GLU A 343 19.12 15.47 -13.25
C GLU A 343 19.81 16.73 -13.83
N VAL A 344 19.64 17.87 -13.17
CA VAL A 344 20.33 19.12 -13.53
C VAL A 344 21.85 18.97 -13.43
N GLN A 345 22.37 18.33 -12.38
CA GLN A 345 23.81 18.07 -12.26
C GLN A 345 24.32 17.12 -13.34
N ARG A 346 23.60 16.02 -13.61
CA ARG A 346 23.96 15.09 -14.69
C ARG A 346 24.00 15.77 -16.05
N ASN A 347 23.05 16.67 -16.33
CA ASN A 347 23.02 17.43 -17.58
C ASN A 347 24.14 18.49 -17.67
N ARG A 348 24.49 19.13 -16.55
CA ARG A 348 25.66 20.04 -16.49
C ARG A 348 26.97 19.31 -16.78
N VAL A 349 27.18 18.13 -16.19
CA VAL A 349 28.37 17.30 -16.43
C VAL A 349 28.41 16.81 -17.89
N LYS A 350 27.28 16.42 -18.47
CA LYS A 350 27.22 16.05 -19.91
C LYS A 350 27.57 17.22 -20.81
N HIS A 351 27.15 18.45 -20.48
CA HIS A 351 27.47 19.64 -21.27
C HIS A 351 28.91 20.13 -21.11
N SER A 352 29.55 19.94 -19.95
CA SER A 352 30.99 20.23 -19.79
C SER A 352 31.85 19.24 -20.58
N VAL A 353 31.56 17.94 -20.50
CA VAL A 353 32.29 16.90 -21.25
C VAL A 353 32.13 17.05 -22.77
N ALA A 354 30.97 17.53 -23.24
CA ALA A 354 30.75 17.80 -24.66
C ALA A 354 31.48 19.06 -25.16
N ARG A 355 31.80 20.02 -24.28
CA ARG A 355 32.60 21.21 -24.62
C ARG A 355 34.10 20.88 -24.68
N ASP A 356 34.63 20.11 -23.74
CA ASP A 356 36.04 19.70 -23.76
C ASP A 356 36.38 18.87 -25.01
N LYS A 357 35.52 17.94 -25.43
CA LYS A 357 35.72 17.14 -26.64
C LYS A 357 35.72 17.95 -27.95
N ARG A 358 35.13 19.16 -27.96
CA ARG A 358 35.18 20.07 -29.11
C ARG A 358 36.40 20.99 -29.07
N GLY A 359 37.03 21.18 -27.91
CA GLY A 359 38.26 21.96 -27.76
C GLY A 359 39.52 21.18 -28.14
N GLU A 360 39.53 19.85 -27.99
CA GLU A 360 40.66 18.99 -28.36
C GLU A 360 40.75 18.65 -29.87
N GLN A 361 39.72 18.99 -30.65
CA GLN A 361 39.67 18.76 -32.12
C GLN A 361 39.95 20.02 -32.94
N ALA A 362 40.30 21.15 -32.29
CA ALA A 362 40.55 22.45 -32.93
C ALA A 362 42.04 22.78 -33.01
#